data_AF-A0A2R4JZ20-F1
#
_entry.id   AF-A0A2R4JZ20-F1
#
_cell.length_a   1.000
_cell.length_b   1.000
_cell.length_c   1.000
_cell.angle_alpha   90.00
_cell.angle_beta   90.00
_cell.angle_gamma   90.00
#
_symmetry.space_group_name_H-M   'P 1'
#
loop_
_entity.id
_entity.type
_entity.pdbx_description
1 polymer ?
#
loop_
_entity_poly.entity_id
_entity_poly.type
_entity_poly.pdbx_seq_one_letter_code
_entity_poly.pdbx_strand_id
1 'polypeptide(L)'
;MTISYGAAGASASAAESVTPALPAGASAGMLAVLQVVSGHQDDPTPATPSGWLLAGSFSGGGGSFGAGTGPRRITFFVRELLASNSAPTVAIPTGGTGSTIAARIYTLSRSAGTGWRWAAAFAEDTSSGTGFSAASAIALTWKAGDFAVIGYGIPLSTATFSAEGVAASGITFGTVTEQADDSITAGNDSRFVTATGAVSSGAGTQAPTMTATLSAASTGVAGVLRVREASSTLTVSAQSVFPPRNLVAATSLAADDIVTATLYRQVGTTLTPVRAASGVDVTGADDLLRIDAEQPFGVSLNYAADLVDVNGNVWRITSGSITSSVDSDVLSDAVRGIGAAVIIQTWPDKKRDRDATVFNVGGRMVAVSRPRSSAQATVTVRTMTDEEGDALQEALDGATEGVLLIRKQVSLPGVDNYLAVLADSENRTWYNPIRYWALDTIETEAWADVLEAAGFTLQDIADNYTSLQDLADDFTPGTLLDIALFDFGTV
;
A
#
# COMPACT_ATOMS: atom_id res chain seq x y z
N MET A 1 -15.95 -0.02 -14.88
CA MET A 1 -15.72 0.92 -13.77
C MET A 1 -16.60 2.12 -14.01
N THR A 2 -17.52 2.43 -13.11
CA THR A 2 -18.49 3.51 -13.29
C THR A 2 -18.71 4.22 -11.95
N ILE A 3 -17.98 5.31 -11.74
CA ILE A 3 -18.28 6.23 -10.65
C ILE A 3 -19.52 7.02 -11.03
N SER A 4 -20.44 7.19 -10.08
CA SER A 4 -21.59 8.06 -10.22
C SER A 4 -21.77 8.96 -9.01
N TYR A 5 -22.36 10.12 -9.26
CA TYR A 5 -22.81 11.01 -8.20
C TYR A 5 -23.99 10.37 -7.44
N GLY A 6 -23.92 10.40 -6.11
CA GLY A 6 -25.00 9.98 -5.22
C GLY A 6 -25.91 11.16 -4.89
N ALA A 7 -25.57 11.88 -3.82
CA ALA A 7 -26.33 13.03 -3.33
C ALA A 7 -25.45 14.07 -2.62
N ALA A 8 -25.99 15.29 -2.48
CA ALA A 8 -25.44 16.37 -1.67
C ALA A 8 -26.19 16.49 -0.34
N GLY A 9 -25.44 16.76 0.73
CA GLY A 9 -25.99 17.15 2.02
C GLY A 9 -26.42 18.62 2.02
N ALA A 10 -27.01 19.06 3.12
CA ALA A 10 -27.29 20.48 3.32
C ALA A 10 -25.99 21.26 3.55
N SER A 11 -25.94 22.50 3.07
CA SER A 11 -24.83 23.41 3.38
C SER A 11 -24.88 23.82 4.86
N ALA A 12 -23.70 23.94 5.46
CA ALA A 12 -23.52 24.50 6.79
C ALA A 12 -22.54 25.67 6.71
N SER A 13 -22.85 26.79 7.35
CA SER A 13 -22.00 27.98 7.36
C SER A 13 -21.96 28.63 8.74
N ALA A 14 -20.79 29.11 9.14
CA ALA A 14 -20.57 29.82 10.39
C ALA A 14 -19.34 30.74 10.26
N ALA A 15 -19.01 31.45 11.34
CA ALA A 15 -17.79 32.24 11.39
C ALA A 15 -16.53 31.36 11.49
N GLU A 16 -16.58 30.28 12.28
CA GLU A 16 -15.35 29.56 12.69
C GLU A 16 -15.48 28.03 12.67
N SER A 17 -16.68 27.46 12.87
CA SER A 17 -16.87 26.00 12.92
C SER A 17 -18.21 25.58 12.36
N VAL A 18 -18.21 24.51 11.55
CA VAL A 18 -19.41 23.95 10.90
C VAL A 18 -19.45 22.44 11.02
N THR A 19 -20.66 21.89 11.08
CA THR A 19 -20.92 20.44 11.08
C THR A 19 -21.92 20.12 9.97
N PRO A 20 -21.47 19.98 8.71
CA PRO A 20 -22.36 19.65 7.59
C PRO A 20 -22.94 18.25 7.75
N ALA A 21 -24.24 18.11 7.48
CA ALA A 21 -24.91 16.82 7.55
C ALA A 21 -24.46 15.89 6.41
N LEU A 22 -24.41 14.58 6.69
CA LEU A 22 -24.25 13.59 5.64
C LEU A 22 -25.45 13.62 4.68
N PRO A 23 -25.26 13.40 3.37
CA PRO A 23 -26.36 13.33 2.41
C PRO A 23 -27.35 12.21 2.75
N ALA A 24 -28.62 12.39 2.38
CA ALA A 24 -29.60 11.32 2.45
C ALA A 24 -29.15 10.14 1.56
N GLY A 25 -29.29 8.90 2.05
CA GLY A 25 -28.86 7.71 1.31
C GLY A 25 -27.36 7.41 1.40
N ALA A 26 -26.58 8.20 2.15
CA ALA A 26 -25.19 7.89 2.45
C ALA A 26 -25.08 6.50 3.13
N SER A 27 -24.31 5.60 2.53
CA SER A 27 -24.14 4.22 3.01
C SER A 27 -22.68 3.79 3.00
N ALA A 28 -22.38 2.68 3.67
CA ALA A 28 -21.04 2.10 3.65
C ALA A 28 -20.55 1.83 2.21
N GLY A 29 -19.26 2.05 1.96
CA GLY A 29 -18.58 1.88 0.67
C GLY A 29 -18.62 3.10 -0.28
N MET A 30 -19.54 4.04 -0.07
CA MET A 30 -19.56 5.30 -0.84
C MET A 30 -18.37 6.19 -0.46
N LEU A 31 -17.86 6.99 -1.39
CA LEU A 31 -16.91 8.06 -1.07
C LEU A 31 -17.69 9.31 -0.69
N ALA A 32 -17.48 9.81 0.53
CA ALA A 32 -17.92 11.13 0.91
C ALA A 32 -16.81 12.14 0.62
N VAL A 33 -17.15 13.22 -0.08
CA VAL A 33 -16.28 14.36 -0.37
C VAL A 33 -16.83 15.58 0.38
N LEU A 34 -16.08 16.07 1.35
CA LEU A 34 -16.39 17.29 2.10
C LEU A 34 -15.63 18.45 1.44
N GLN A 35 -16.36 19.31 0.74
CA GLN A 35 -15.84 20.58 0.26
C GLN A 35 -16.03 21.63 1.34
N VAL A 36 -14.96 22.36 1.64
CA VAL A 36 -14.97 23.48 2.57
C VAL A 36 -14.46 24.72 1.85
N VAL A 37 -15.21 25.81 1.95
CA VAL A 37 -14.72 27.15 1.60
C VAL A 37 -14.58 27.99 2.85
N SER A 38 -13.44 28.64 3.01
CA SER A 38 -13.16 29.49 4.16
C SER A 38 -12.48 30.79 3.77
N GLY A 39 -12.68 31.82 4.60
CA GLY A 39 -11.99 33.09 4.54
C GLY A 39 -11.63 33.55 5.94
N HIS A 40 -10.38 33.99 6.12
CA HIS A 40 -9.85 34.46 7.39
C HIS A 40 -8.63 35.34 7.13
N GLN A 41 -8.35 36.31 7.99
CA GLN A 41 -7.22 37.24 7.83
C GLN A 41 -5.85 36.53 7.81
N ASP A 42 -5.71 35.47 8.61
CA ASP A 42 -4.49 34.67 8.74
C ASP A 42 -4.42 33.47 7.77
N ASP A 43 -5.41 33.35 6.86
CA ASP A 43 -5.51 32.27 5.86
C ASP A 43 -5.19 30.83 6.38
N PRO A 44 -5.78 30.39 7.50
CA PRO A 44 -5.50 29.09 8.06
C PRO A 44 -6.10 27.98 7.20
N THR A 45 -5.42 26.83 7.16
CA THR A 45 -6.00 25.61 6.61
C THR A 45 -6.99 25.02 7.63
N PRO A 46 -8.24 24.70 7.25
CA PRO A 46 -9.18 24.06 8.15
C PRO A 46 -8.64 22.74 8.72
N ALA A 47 -8.91 22.46 9.99
CA ALA A 47 -8.44 21.24 10.63
C ALA A 47 -9.09 19.98 10.04
N THR A 48 -8.31 18.93 9.80
CA THR A 48 -8.81 17.65 9.29
C THR A 48 -9.77 17.00 10.29
N PRO A 49 -11.05 16.75 9.91
CA PRO A 49 -11.99 16.09 10.80
C PRO A 49 -11.57 14.66 11.13
N SER A 50 -11.93 14.17 12.32
CA SER A 50 -11.58 12.81 12.75
C SER A 50 -12.11 11.73 11.81
N GLY A 51 -11.20 10.86 11.35
CA GLY A 51 -11.48 9.76 10.41
C GLY A 51 -11.69 10.19 8.95
N TRP A 52 -11.46 11.48 8.64
CA TRP A 52 -11.39 11.97 7.26
C TRP A 52 -9.93 12.16 6.85
N LEU A 53 -9.68 12.11 5.55
CA LEU A 53 -8.37 12.36 4.95
C LEU A 53 -8.39 13.71 4.23
N LEU A 54 -7.35 14.51 4.41
CA LEU A 54 -7.16 15.73 3.61
C LEU A 54 -6.75 15.32 2.19
N ALA A 55 -7.58 15.66 1.19
CA ALA A 55 -7.24 15.47 -0.22
C ALA A 55 -6.45 16.66 -0.78
N GLY A 56 -6.66 17.86 -0.23
CA GLY A 56 -5.84 19.03 -0.52
C GLY A 56 -6.50 20.36 -0.12
N SER A 57 -5.72 21.43 -0.09
CA SER A 57 -6.17 22.78 0.27
C SER A 57 -5.40 23.83 -0.51
N PHE A 58 -6.07 24.91 -0.90
CA PHE A 58 -5.43 26.04 -1.57
C PHE A 58 -6.21 27.33 -1.32
N SER A 59 -5.50 28.45 -1.17
CA SER A 59 -6.06 29.79 -0.99
C SER A 59 -5.64 30.68 -2.15
N GLY A 60 -6.58 31.45 -2.69
CA GLY A 60 -6.33 32.30 -3.84
C GLY A 60 -7.50 33.21 -4.20
N GLY A 61 -7.38 33.89 -5.34
CA GLY A 61 -8.26 34.97 -5.80
C GLY A 61 -7.63 36.36 -5.69
N GLY A 62 -6.37 36.45 -5.24
CA GLY A 62 -5.64 37.72 -5.06
C GLY A 62 -6.29 38.71 -4.06
N GLY A 63 -5.75 39.93 -4.02
CA GLY A 63 -6.28 41.04 -3.20
C GLY A 63 -6.03 40.90 -1.70
N SER A 64 -6.77 41.68 -0.90
CA SER A 64 -6.71 41.66 0.57
C SER A 64 -8.02 41.13 1.14
N PHE A 65 -7.94 40.26 2.14
CA PHE A 65 -9.12 39.67 2.77
C PHE A 65 -10.06 40.75 3.31
N GLY A 66 -11.33 40.69 2.91
CA GLY A 66 -12.36 41.63 3.32
C GLY A 66 -13.75 41.23 2.82
N ALA A 67 -14.76 42.01 3.21
CA ALA A 67 -16.12 41.82 2.73
C ALA A 67 -16.19 41.99 1.22
N GLY A 68 -16.67 40.97 0.50
CA GLY A 68 -16.80 41.02 -0.95
C GLY A 68 -15.47 40.97 -1.73
N THR A 69 -14.33 40.80 -1.05
CA THR A 69 -13.00 40.87 -1.68
C THR A 69 -11.97 39.93 -1.03
N GLY A 70 -10.85 39.79 -1.73
CA GLY A 70 -9.69 39.07 -1.24
C GLY A 70 -9.79 37.55 -1.38
N PRO A 71 -8.77 36.84 -0.88
CA PRO A 71 -8.64 35.42 -1.12
C PRO A 71 -9.72 34.63 -0.38
N ARG A 72 -10.09 33.50 -0.99
CA ARG A 72 -10.84 32.42 -0.34
C ARG A 72 -10.04 31.14 -0.47
N ARG A 73 -10.25 30.23 0.47
CA ARG A 73 -9.61 28.92 0.50
C ARG A 73 -10.63 27.84 0.18
N ILE A 74 -10.29 26.92 -0.72
CA ILE A 74 -11.00 25.65 -0.91
C ILE A 74 -10.18 24.55 -0.25
N THR A 75 -10.87 23.64 0.43
CA THR A 75 -10.27 22.43 0.99
C THR A 75 -11.19 21.24 0.71
N PHE A 76 -10.60 20.15 0.24
CA PHE A 76 -11.30 18.86 0.08
C PHE A 76 -10.83 17.90 1.17
N PHE A 77 -11.79 17.35 1.91
CA PHE A 77 -11.60 16.16 2.72
C PHE A 77 -12.39 15.01 2.12
N VAL A 78 -11.88 13.79 2.27
CA VAL A 78 -12.53 12.60 1.74
C VAL A 78 -12.58 11.49 2.77
N ARG A 79 -13.59 10.63 2.64
CA ARG A 79 -13.76 9.46 3.49
C ARG A 79 -14.55 8.38 2.78
N GLU A 80 -14.04 7.16 2.75
CA GLU A 80 -14.87 6.00 2.45
C GLU A 80 -15.81 5.73 3.63
N LEU A 81 -17.11 5.80 3.38
CA LEU A 81 -18.11 5.64 4.41
C LEU A 81 -18.13 4.19 4.92
N LEU A 82 -18.32 4.08 6.22
CA LEU A 82 -18.60 2.91 7.03
C LEU A 82 -20.02 3.01 7.59
N ALA A 83 -20.60 1.90 8.03
CA ALA A 83 -21.99 1.85 8.51
C ALA A 83 -22.32 2.79 9.70
N SER A 84 -21.32 3.20 10.49
CA SER A 84 -21.49 3.98 11.73
C SER A 84 -21.00 5.44 11.64
N ASN A 85 -20.91 6.02 10.44
CA ASN A 85 -20.36 7.37 10.30
C ASN A 85 -21.27 8.44 10.91
N SER A 86 -20.63 9.39 11.58
CA SER A 86 -21.23 10.65 12.04
C SER A 86 -20.83 11.81 11.13
N ALA A 87 -21.63 12.89 11.18
CA ALA A 87 -21.29 14.14 10.52
C ALA A 87 -19.97 14.71 11.08
N PRO A 88 -19.01 15.11 10.23
CA PRO A 88 -17.76 15.72 10.67
C PRO A 88 -17.97 17.15 11.14
N THR A 89 -17.19 17.58 12.12
CA THR A 89 -16.98 18.99 12.43
C THR A 89 -15.67 19.46 11.83
N VAL A 90 -15.69 20.59 11.13
CA VAL A 90 -14.51 21.26 10.59
C VAL A 90 -14.47 22.69 11.11
N ALA A 91 -13.27 23.17 11.43
CA ALA A 91 -13.07 24.49 12.02
C ALA A 91 -11.82 25.19 11.50
N ILE A 92 -11.85 26.52 11.55
CA ILE A 92 -10.72 27.43 11.47
C ILE A 92 -10.46 28.05 12.86
N PRO A 93 -9.26 28.60 13.13
CA PRO A 93 -8.95 29.30 14.38
C PRO A 93 -9.97 30.36 14.77
N THR A 94 -10.15 30.54 16.08
CA THR A 94 -11.06 31.53 16.65
C THR A 94 -10.45 32.94 16.69
N GLY A 95 -11.28 33.97 16.62
CA GLY A 95 -10.91 35.37 16.90
C GLY A 95 -10.58 36.24 15.69
N GLY A 96 -10.82 35.74 14.46
CA GLY A 96 -10.66 36.53 13.24
C GLY A 96 -11.83 37.48 12.97
N THR A 97 -11.53 38.71 12.57
CA THR A 97 -12.58 39.67 12.17
C THR A 97 -13.10 39.31 10.78
N GLY A 98 -14.41 39.04 10.68
CA GLY A 98 -15.05 38.72 9.41
C GLY A 98 -14.76 37.31 8.90
N SER A 99 -14.27 36.41 9.75
CA SER A 99 -14.06 35.00 9.41
C SER A 99 -15.33 34.35 8.88
N THR A 100 -15.16 33.46 7.91
CA THR A 100 -16.25 32.71 7.32
C THR A 100 -15.78 31.30 6.99
N ILE A 101 -16.62 30.32 7.26
CA ILE A 101 -16.43 28.93 6.85
C ILE A 101 -17.78 28.37 6.43
N ALA A 102 -17.79 27.71 5.28
CA ALA A 102 -18.93 27.00 4.76
C ALA A 102 -18.49 25.63 4.26
N ALA A 103 -19.36 24.64 4.41
CA ALA A 103 -19.05 23.27 4.02
C ALA A 103 -20.29 22.51 3.56
N ARG A 104 -20.07 21.53 2.68
CA ARG A 104 -21.08 20.58 2.22
C ARG A 104 -20.41 19.25 1.91
N ILE A 105 -21.16 18.16 2.15
CA ILE A 105 -20.73 16.80 1.85
C ILE A 105 -21.45 16.32 0.60
N TYR A 106 -20.70 15.70 -0.31
CA TYR A 106 -21.19 14.99 -1.48
C TYR A 106 -20.86 13.51 -1.33
N THR A 107 -21.69 12.65 -1.90
CA THR A 107 -21.42 11.20 -1.97
C THR A 107 -21.24 10.76 -3.40
N LEU A 108 -20.29 9.86 -3.62
CA LEU A 108 -20.06 9.16 -4.88
C LEU A 108 -20.22 7.66 -4.65
N SER A 109 -20.77 6.97 -5.64
CA SER A 109 -20.85 5.51 -5.66
C SER A 109 -19.94 4.93 -6.73
N ARG A 110 -19.52 3.68 -6.53
CA ARG A 110 -18.63 2.92 -7.43
C ARG A 110 -19.20 1.53 -7.68
N SER A 111 -18.61 0.83 -8.63
CA SER A 111 -18.84 -0.59 -8.88
C SER A 111 -18.53 -1.43 -7.63
N ALA A 112 -19.37 -2.42 -7.33
CA ALA A 112 -19.14 -3.31 -6.18
C ALA A 112 -17.79 -4.04 -6.29
N GLY A 113 -17.07 -4.17 -5.17
CA GLY A 113 -15.78 -4.86 -5.10
C GLY A 113 -14.56 -4.05 -5.54
N THR A 114 -14.74 -2.83 -6.07
CA THR A 114 -13.63 -1.92 -6.37
C THR A 114 -13.26 -1.08 -5.14
N GLY A 115 -12.12 -0.37 -5.17
CA GLY A 115 -11.69 0.60 -4.15
C GLY A 115 -11.84 2.06 -4.61
N TRP A 116 -11.33 3.04 -3.84
CA TRP A 116 -11.26 4.45 -4.25
C TRP A 116 -9.79 4.88 -4.39
N ARG A 117 -9.52 5.69 -5.41
CA ARG A 117 -8.29 6.48 -5.58
C ARG A 117 -8.67 7.92 -5.85
N TRP A 118 -7.87 8.86 -5.36
CA TRP A 118 -8.09 10.27 -5.65
C TRP A 118 -6.80 11.07 -5.70
N ALA A 119 -6.86 12.20 -6.40
CA ALA A 119 -5.82 13.22 -6.42
C ALA A 119 -6.48 14.58 -6.64
N ALA A 120 -5.92 15.65 -6.09
CA ALA A 120 -6.49 16.99 -6.17
C ALA A 120 -5.52 17.98 -6.80
N ALA A 121 -6.05 18.88 -7.62
CA ALA A 121 -5.33 20.02 -8.19
C ALA A 121 -6.12 21.29 -7.92
N PHE A 122 -5.43 22.38 -7.62
CA PHE A 122 -6.04 23.67 -7.28
C PHE A 122 -5.43 24.79 -8.09
N ALA A 123 -6.18 25.87 -8.24
CA ALA A 123 -5.78 27.06 -8.96
C ALA A 123 -6.57 28.28 -8.48
N GLU A 124 -6.19 29.46 -8.95
CA GLU A 124 -6.93 30.70 -8.74
C GLU A 124 -7.17 31.43 -10.04
N ASP A 125 -8.22 32.25 -10.02
CA ASP A 125 -8.42 33.33 -10.98
C ASP A 125 -8.20 34.65 -10.26
N THR A 126 -7.18 35.39 -10.69
CA THR A 126 -6.81 36.70 -10.13
C THR A 126 -7.36 37.87 -10.95
N SER A 127 -8.05 37.60 -12.07
CA SER A 127 -8.62 38.61 -12.95
C SER A 127 -10.09 38.84 -12.60
N SER A 128 -10.42 40.03 -12.08
CA SER A 128 -11.81 40.35 -11.77
C SER A 128 -12.62 40.51 -13.07
N GLY A 129 -13.53 39.55 -13.30
CA GLY A 129 -14.37 39.50 -14.49
C GLY A 129 -15.50 38.49 -14.33
N THR A 130 -16.35 38.39 -15.33
CA THR A 130 -17.45 37.40 -15.34
C THR A 130 -17.02 36.06 -15.93
N GLY A 131 -15.95 36.01 -16.72
CA GLY A 131 -15.36 34.76 -17.18
C GLY A 131 -14.33 34.27 -16.17
N PHE A 132 -14.69 33.28 -15.37
CA PHE A 132 -13.80 32.69 -14.37
C PHE A 132 -12.92 31.62 -15.04
N SER A 133 -11.61 31.69 -14.84
CA SER A 133 -10.65 30.72 -15.38
C SER A 133 -9.45 30.51 -14.45
N ALA A 134 -9.40 29.36 -13.79
CA ALA A 134 -8.34 29.00 -12.85
C ALA A 134 -7.54 27.80 -13.39
N ALA A 135 -6.32 28.05 -13.87
CA ALA A 135 -5.42 27.04 -14.43
C ALA A 135 -4.47 26.49 -13.37
N SER A 136 -4.51 25.18 -13.11
CA SER A 136 -3.62 24.57 -12.11
C SER A 136 -2.21 24.39 -12.65
N ALA A 137 -1.21 24.51 -11.77
CA ALA A 137 0.17 24.11 -12.06
C ALA A 137 0.42 22.63 -11.76
N ILE A 138 -0.49 21.96 -11.05
CA ILE A 138 -0.37 20.56 -10.67
C ILE A 138 -1.02 19.69 -11.75
N ALA A 139 -0.24 18.78 -12.33
CA ALA A 139 -0.76 17.79 -13.26
C ALA A 139 -1.35 16.60 -12.52
N LEU A 140 -2.49 16.10 -13.00
CA LEU A 140 -3.10 14.86 -12.52
C LEU A 140 -3.05 13.82 -13.63
N THR A 141 -2.90 12.54 -13.27
CA THR A 141 -3.17 11.46 -14.22
C THR A 141 -4.67 11.32 -14.43
N TRP A 142 -5.09 11.50 -15.67
CA TRP A 142 -6.45 11.35 -16.14
C TRP A 142 -6.55 10.13 -17.06
N LYS A 143 -7.68 9.43 -17.00
CA LYS A 143 -8.06 8.39 -17.97
C LYS A 143 -9.58 8.30 -18.07
N ALA A 144 -10.08 7.65 -19.13
CA ALA A 144 -11.50 7.32 -19.26
C ALA A 144 -12.02 6.56 -18.02
N GLY A 145 -13.19 6.96 -17.50
CA GLY A 145 -13.78 6.41 -16.28
C GLY A 145 -13.41 7.15 -14.99
N ASP A 146 -12.48 8.10 -15.05
CA ASP A 146 -12.25 9.04 -13.94
C ASP A 146 -13.45 9.98 -13.76
N PHE A 147 -13.64 10.46 -12.53
CA PHE A 147 -14.71 11.37 -12.15
C PHE A 147 -14.13 12.62 -11.51
N ALA A 148 -14.47 13.79 -12.03
CA ALA A 148 -14.04 15.08 -11.51
C ALA A 148 -15.10 15.67 -10.58
N VAL A 149 -14.71 16.00 -9.35
CA VAL A 149 -15.48 16.88 -8.46
C VAL A 149 -14.80 18.24 -8.45
N ILE A 150 -15.50 19.25 -8.96
CA ILE A 150 -14.98 20.60 -9.17
C ILE A 150 -15.59 21.49 -8.10
N GLY A 151 -14.76 22.17 -7.31
CA GLY A 151 -15.17 23.11 -6.30
C GLY A 151 -14.72 24.52 -6.67
N TYR A 152 -15.57 25.51 -6.38
CA TYR A 152 -15.28 26.93 -6.55
C TYR A 152 -15.51 27.68 -5.24
N GLY A 153 -14.78 28.79 -5.06
CA GLY A 153 -14.88 29.66 -3.91
C GLY A 153 -14.56 31.10 -4.31
N ILE A 154 -15.54 31.99 -4.16
CA ILE A 154 -15.38 33.42 -4.46
C ILE A 154 -15.73 34.28 -3.24
N PRO A 155 -15.24 35.53 -3.17
CA PRO A 155 -15.49 36.40 -2.03
C PRO A 155 -16.86 37.11 -2.09
N LEU A 156 -17.68 36.87 -3.10
CA LEU A 156 -19.03 37.45 -3.24
C LEU A 156 -20.11 36.42 -2.94
N SER A 157 -21.12 36.80 -2.14
CA SER A 157 -22.31 35.96 -1.88
C SER A 157 -23.41 36.13 -2.95
N THR A 158 -23.37 37.19 -3.74
CA THR A 158 -24.44 37.57 -4.69
C THR A 158 -24.23 37.10 -6.13
N ALA A 159 -22.98 36.92 -6.57
CA ALA A 159 -22.68 36.41 -7.91
C ALA A 159 -23.10 34.93 -8.00
N THR A 160 -23.78 34.51 -9.06
CA THR A 160 -24.18 33.11 -9.31
C THR A 160 -23.24 32.48 -10.33
N PHE A 161 -23.11 31.17 -10.33
CA PHE A 161 -22.31 30.44 -11.33
C PHE A 161 -23.21 29.89 -12.45
N SER A 162 -22.57 29.63 -13.59
CA SER A 162 -23.17 28.94 -14.74
C SER A 162 -22.07 28.45 -15.66
N ALA A 163 -22.34 27.43 -16.48
CA ALA A 163 -21.39 26.88 -17.46
C ALA A 163 -20.04 26.49 -16.82
N GLU A 164 -20.11 25.81 -15.68
CA GLU A 164 -18.96 25.21 -15.02
C GLU A 164 -18.30 24.20 -15.96
N GLY A 165 -16.97 24.20 -15.98
CA GLY A 165 -16.21 23.34 -16.87
C GLY A 165 -14.85 22.98 -16.30
N VAL A 166 -14.33 21.85 -16.75
CA VAL A 166 -12.94 21.44 -16.54
C VAL A 166 -12.35 21.03 -17.89
N ALA A 167 -11.12 21.46 -18.16
CA ALA A 167 -10.39 21.12 -19.37
C ALA A 167 -8.97 20.66 -19.01
N ALA A 168 -8.46 19.66 -19.72
CA ALA A 168 -7.08 19.20 -19.66
C ALA A 168 -6.67 18.70 -21.05
N SER A 169 -5.44 18.98 -21.47
CA SER A 169 -5.01 18.69 -22.85
C SER A 169 -5.13 17.20 -23.19
N GLY A 170 -5.80 16.85 -24.28
CA GLY A 170 -5.99 15.46 -24.70
C GLY A 170 -7.00 14.65 -23.87
N ILE A 171 -7.68 15.26 -22.89
CA ILE A 171 -8.69 14.63 -22.05
C ILE A 171 -10.07 15.19 -22.42
N THR A 172 -11.05 14.30 -22.63
CA THR A 172 -12.43 14.68 -22.93
C THR A 172 -13.31 14.44 -21.71
N PHE A 173 -13.73 15.53 -21.07
CA PHE A 173 -14.76 15.49 -20.03
C PHE A 173 -16.15 15.46 -20.69
N GLY A 174 -17.04 14.62 -20.17
CA GLY A 174 -18.45 14.64 -20.52
C GLY A 174 -19.15 15.87 -19.97
N THR A 175 -20.49 15.86 -19.98
CA THR A 175 -21.29 16.97 -19.45
C THR A 175 -20.93 17.24 -17.99
N VAL A 176 -20.49 18.47 -17.72
CA VAL A 176 -20.31 18.98 -16.35
C VAL A 176 -21.66 19.47 -15.84
N THR A 177 -22.02 19.07 -14.62
CA THR A 177 -23.31 19.36 -14.00
C THR A 177 -23.09 20.04 -12.65
N GLU A 178 -23.67 21.23 -12.46
CA GLU A 178 -23.74 21.89 -11.17
C GLU A 178 -24.54 21.03 -10.17
N GLN A 179 -23.98 20.81 -8.99
CA GLN A 179 -24.59 20.03 -7.92
C GLN A 179 -25.07 20.90 -6.76
N ALA A 180 -24.41 22.04 -6.52
CA ALA A 180 -24.80 22.99 -5.49
C ALA A 180 -24.20 24.36 -5.78
N ASP A 181 -24.95 25.39 -5.44
CA ASP A 181 -24.53 26.79 -5.49
C ASP A 181 -25.05 27.54 -4.24
N ASP A 182 -24.18 27.78 -3.27
CA ASP A 182 -24.54 28.25 -1.92
C ASP A 182 -23.97 29.64 -1.60
N SER A 183 -24.85 30.62 -1.39
CA SER A 183 -24.50 31.95 -0.90
C SER A 183 -24.22 31.96 0.61
N ILE A 184 -23.07 32.50 1.02
CA ILE A 184 -22.66 32.59 2.42
C ILE A 184 -22.62 34.06 2.83
N THR A 185 -23.57 34.47 3.68
CA THR A 185 -23.68 35.85 4.18
C THR A 185 -23.09 36.04 5.58
N ALA A 186 -22.50 34.98 6.15
CA ALA A 186 -21.81 35.05 7.43
C ALA A 186 -20.37 35.53 7.23
N GLY A 187 -19.91 36.45 8.09
CA GLY A 187 -18.57 37.02 8.01
C GLY A 187 -18.39 37.93 6.80
N ASN A 188 -17.21 37.88 6.17
CA ASN A 188 -16.83 38.71 5.02
C ASN A 188 -17.38 38.20 3.67
N ASP A 189 -18.55 37.58 3.67
CA ASP A 189 -19.19 36.95 2.52
C ASP A 189 -18.34 35.86 1.83
N SER A 190 -19.04 34.88 1.28
CA SER A 190 -18.46 33.96 0.31
C SER A 190 -19.56 33.31 -0.50
N ARG A 191 -19.16 32.59 -1.53
CA ARG A 191 -20.01 31.62 -2.20
C ARG A 191 -19.16 30.44 -2.56
N PHE A 192 -19.74 29.25 -2.43
CA PHE A 192 -19.10 28.05 -2.90
C PHE A 192 -20.04 27.27 -3.81
N VAL A 193 -19.46 26.74 -4.87
CA VAL A 193 -20.16 25.97 -5.89
C VAL A 193 -19.46 24.65 -6.05
N THR A 194 -20.23 23.62 -6.38
CA THR A 194 -19.68 22.33 -6.76
C THR A 194 -20.32 21.88 -8.05
N ALA A 195 -19.49 21.44 -8.99
CA ALA A 195 -19.92 20.77 -10.21
C ALA A 195 -19.20 19.43 -10.33
N THR A 196 -19.75 18.53 -11.14
CA THR A 196 -19.16 17.21 -11.38
C THR A 196 -19.19 16.85 -12.86
N GLY A 197 -18.22 16.05 -13.30
CA GLY A 197 -18.17 15.55 -14.67
C GLY A 197 -17.30 14.30 -14.79
N ALA A 198 -17.67 13.38 -15.68
CA ALA A 198 -16.90 12.17 -15.92
C ALA A 198 -15.92 12.36 -17.09
N VAL A 199 -14.75 11.71 -17.04
CA VAL A 199 -13.84 11.60 -18.18
C VAL A 199 -14.35 10.51 -19.11
N SER A 200 -14.72 10.92 -20.33
CA SER A 200 -15.29 10.03 -21.35
C SER A 200 -14.22 9.38 -22.24
N SER A 201 -13.11 10.07 -22.51
CA SER A 201 -11.99 9.56 -23.31
C SER A 201 -10.70 10.34 -23.08
N GLY A 202 -9.58 9.78 -23.55
CA GLY A 202 -8.23 10.33 -23.36
C GLY A 202 -7.52 9.74 -22.15
N ALA A 203 -6.20 9.86 -22.13
CA ALA A 203 -5.35 9.48 -21.00
C ALA A 203 -4.07 10.32 -20.97
N GLY A 204 -3.55 10.59 -19.77
CA GLY A 204 -2.25 11.24 -19.58
C GLY A 204 -2.15 12.07 -18.31
N THR A 205 -0.92 12.50 -17.99
CA THR A 205 -0.61 13.40 -16.88
C THR A 205 -0.75 14.85 -17.32
N GLN A 206 -1.84 15.51 -16.95
CA GLN A 206 -2.23 16.81 -17.49
C GLN A 206 -2.74 17.74 -16.40
N ALA A 207 -2.34 19.01 -16.46
CA ALA A 207 -2.83 20.04 -15.54
C ALA A 207 -4.23 20.51 -15.96
N PRO A 208 -5.22 20.46 -15.05
CA PRO A 208 -6.58 20.91 -15.35
C PRO A 208 -6.72 22.43 -15.26
N THR A 209 -7.64 22.97 -16.05
CA THR A 209 -8.17 24.34 -15.92
C THR A 209 -9.65 24.27 -15.59
N MET A 210 -10.05 24.88 -14.48
CA MET A 210 -11.43 24.98 -14.06
C MET A 210 -12.00 26.32 -14.52
N THR A 211 -13.18 26.31 -15.12
CA THR A 211 -13.81 27.49 -15.72
C THR A 211 -15.26 27.62 -15.25
N ALA A 212 -15.80 28.83 -15.25
CA ALA A 212 -17.22 29.12 -15.02
C ALA A 212 -17.58 30.51 -15.56
N THR A 213 -18.88 30.80 -15.67
CA THR A 213 -19.42 32.13 -15.94
C THR A 213 -20.14 32.67 -14.71
N LEU A 214 -19.64 33.78 -14.18
CA LEU A 214 -20.20 34.47 -13.02
C LEU A 214 -21.21 35.53 -13.45
N SER A 215 -22.30 35.71 -12.70
CA SER A 215 -23.26 36.79 -12.96
C SER A 215 -22.78 38.18 -12.55
N ALA A 216 -21.70 38.27 -11.78
CA ALA A 216 -21.01 39.52 -11.44
C ALA A 216 -19.49 39.31 -11.42
N ALA A 217 -18.74 40.37 -11.70
CA ALA A 217 -17.28 40.31 -11.76
C ALA A 217 -16.67 39.95 -10.40
N SER A 218 -15.81 38.93 -10.37
CA SER A 218 -15.13 38.49 -9.16
C SER A 218 -13.79 37.85 -9.49
N THR A 219 -13.00 37.63 -8.45
CA THR A 219 -11.84 36.74 -8.45
C THR A 219 -12.14 35.53 -7.57
N GLY A 220 -11.27 34.53 -7.54
CA GLY A 220 -11.46 33.44 -6.59
C GLY A 220 -10.53 32.26 -6.78
N VAL A 221 -10.92 31.17 -6.13
CA VAL A 221 -10.19 29.92 -6.11
C VAL A 221 -11.06 28.81 -6.70
N ALA A 222 -10.42 27.83 -7.33
CA ALA A 222 -11.06 26.59 -7.72
C ALA A 222 -10.16 25.39 -7.42
N GLY A 223 -10.78 24.24 -7.25
CA GLY A 223 -10.09 22.95 -7.14
C GLY A 223 -10.83 21.88 -7.91
N VAL A 224 -10.10 20.89 -8.39
CA VAL A 224 -10.68 19.65 -8.92
C VAL A 224 -10.10 18.46 -8.17
N LEU A 225 -10.98 17.60 -7.69
CA LEU A 225 -10.67 16.29 -7.14
C LEU A 225 -10.97 15.25 -8.23
N ARG A 226 -9.92 14.64 -8.78
CA ARG A 226 -10.06 13.44 -9.60
C ARG A 226 -10.32 12.26 -8.67
N VAL A 227 -11.36 11.50 -8.96
CA VAL A 227 -11.74 10.26 -8.28
C VAL A 227 -11.73 9.13 -9.29
N ARG A 228 -11.21 7.97 -8.88
CA ARG A 228 -11.09 6.77 -9.71
C ARG A 228 -11.44 5.53 -8.90
N GLU A 229 -12.03 4.53 -9.55
CA GLU A 229 -12.18 3.20 -8.94
C GLU A 229 -10.82 2.52 -8.87
N ALA A 230 -10.43 2.05 -7.68
CA ALA A 230 -9.24 1.22 -7.54
C ALA A 230 -9.55 -0.19 -8.04
N SER A 231 -8.73 -0.69 -8.94
CA SER A 231 -8.81 -2.04 -9.50
C SER A 231 -7.74 -2.96 -8.94
N SER A 232 -6.71 -2.43 -8.28
CA SER A 232 -5.63 -3.21 -7.69
C SER A 232 -6.15 -4.21 -6.66
N THR A 233 -5.79 -5.48 -6.80
CA THR A 233 -6.17 -6.54 -5.85
C THR A 233 -4.94 -7.30 -5.35
N LEU A 234 -5.08 -7.91 -4.17
CA LEU A 234 -4.05 -8.76 -3.58
C LEU A 234 -4.61 -10.16 -3.40
N THR A 235 -4.02 -11.12 -4.10
CA THR A 235 -4.40 -12.52 -4.03
C THR A 235 -3.26 -13.34 -3.44
N VAL A 236 -3.62 -14.44 -2.80
CA VAL A 236 -2.66 -15.38 -2.25
C VAL A 236 -3.08 -16.80 -2.57
N SER A 237 -2.12 -17.63 -2.96
CA SER A 237 -2.33 -19.05 -3.23
C SER A 237 -1.21 -19.89 -2.61
N ALA A 238 -1.58 -21.01 -1.98
CA ALA A 238 -0.60 -21.98 -1.51
C ALA A 238 0.00 -22.72 -2.70
N GLN A 239 1.32 -22.86 -2.70
CA GLN A 239 2.07 -23.66 -3.65
C GLN A 239 2.13 -25.11 -3.17
N SER A 240 2.16 -26.06 -4.11
CA SER A 240 2.17 -27.51 -3.82
C SER A 240 3.56 -28.10 -3.59
N VAL A 241 4.60 -27.26 -3.48
CA VAL A 241 5.97 -27.69 -3.19
C VAL A 241 6.17 -27.89 -1.69
N PHE A 242 7.11 -28.75 -1.31
CA PHE A 242 7.49 -28.94 0.09
C PHE A 242 8.80 -28.17 0.39
N PRO A 243 8.89 -27.45 1.52
CA PRO A 243 7.77 -27.08 2.39
C PRO A 243 6.78 -26.15 1.66
N PRO A 244 5.49 -26.12 2.07
CA PRO A 244 4.51 -25.27 1.42
C PRO A 244 4.97 -23.81 1.47
N ARG A 245 4.67 -23.06 0.41
CA ARG A 245 4.96 -21.63 0.25
C ARG A 245 3.70 -20.91 -0.18
N ASN A 246 3.65 -19.60 0.00
CA ASN A 246 2.52 -18.80 -0.48
C ASN A 246 2.99 -17.90 -1.62
N LEU A 247 2.35 -18.02 -2.79
CA LEU A 247 2.48 -17.03 -3.86
C LEU A 247 1.55 -15.87 -3.57
N VAL A 248 2.12 -14.69 -3.42
CA VAL A 248 1.45 -13.42 -3.19
C VAL A 248 1.48 -12.62 -4.48
N ALA A 249 0.32 -12.26 -5.01
CA ALA A 249 0.21 -11.52 -6.26
C ALA A 249 -0.61 -10.24 -6.06
N ALA A 250 0.04 -9.09 -6.24
CA ALA A 250 -0.63 -7.80 -6.40
C ALA A 250 -0.83 -7.55 -7.90
N THR A 251 -2.05 -7.30 -8.34
CA THR A 251 -2.41 -7.20 -9.76
C THR A 251 -3.10 -5.87 -10.08
N SER A 252 -3.21 -5.53 -11.37
CA SER A 252 -3.81 -4.27 -11.86
C SER A 252 -3.11 -3.00 -11.33
N LEU A 253 -1.79 -3.07 -11.18
CA LEU A 253 -0.96 -1.99 -10.64
C LEU A 253 -0.83 -0.82 -11.61
N ALA A 254 -0.51 -1.07 -12.89
CA ALA A 254 -0.41 -0.01 -13.90
C ALA A 254 -1.77 0.67 -14.14
N ALA A 255 -2.88 -0.08 -14.10
CA ALA A 255 -4.22 0.49 -14.20
C ALA A 255 -4.50 1.52 -13.10
N ASP A 256 -3.95 1.35 -11.90
CA ASP A 256 -4.13 2.26 -10.77
C ASP A 256 -3.03 3.32 -10.64
N ASP A 257 -2.15 3.45 -11.65
CA ASP A 257 -0.95 4.31 -11.68
C ASP A 257 -0.02 4.08 -10.48
N ILE A 258 0.16 2.83 -10.06
CA ILE A 258 1.07 2.46 -8.97
C ILE A 258 2.51 2.49 -9.50
N VAL A 259 3.40 3.16 -8.76
CA VAL A 259 4.83 3.27 -9.07
C VAL A 259 5.70 2.48 -8.10
N THR A 260 5.22 2.27 -6.87
CA THR A 260 5.95 1.49 -5.87
C THR A 260 5.01 0.59 -5.11
N ALA A 261 5.41 -0.65 -4.83
CA ALA A 261 4.65 -1.57 -4.02
C ALA A 261 5.51 -2.20 -2.92
N THR A 262 4.93 -2.32 -1.72
CA THR A 262 5.49 -3.13 -0.65
C THR A 262 4.50 -4.23 -0.24
N LEU A 263 4.92 -5.50 -0.28
CA LEU A 263 4.11 -6.62 0.19
C LEU A 263 4.49 -7.00 1.63
N TYR A 264 3.48 -7.28 2.45
CA TYR A 264 3.61 -7.65 3.84
C TYR A 264 2.85 -8.93 4.13
N ARG A 265 3.47 -9.77 4.96
CA ARG A 265 2.76 -10.75 5.77
C ARG A 265 2.12 -10.06 6.96
N GLN A 266 0.86 -10.35 7.21
CA GLN A 266 0.09 -9.78 8.32
C GLN A 266 -0.36 -10.86 9.29
N VAL A 267 0.19 -10.84 10.51
CA VAL A 267 -0.24 -11.67 11.65
C VAL A 267 -0.86 -10.77 12.71
N GLY A 268 -2.19 -10.82 12.83
CA GLY A 268 -2.93 -9.85 13.64
C GLY A 268 -2.76 -8.43 13.08
N THR A 269 -2.14 -7.54 13.86
CA THR A 269 -1.83 -6.15 13.45
C THR A 269 -0.37 -5.96 13.03
N THR A 270 0.47 -6.99 13.19
CA THR A 270 1.90 -6.91 12.86
C THR A 270 2.08 -7.12 11.38
N LEU A 271 2.78 -6.19 10.73
CA LEU A 271 3.19 -6.27 9.34
C LEU A 271 4.69 -6.61 9.27
N THR A 272 5.02 -7.70 8.59
CA THR A 272 6.39 -8.12 8.31
C THR A 272 6.56 -8.11 6.79
N PRO A 273 7.51 -7.37 6.21
CA PRO A 273 7.73 -7.39 4.77
C PRO A 273 7.94 -8.81 4.26
N VAL A 274 7.32 -9.12 3.12
CA VAL A 274 7.69 -10.31 2.35
C VAL A 274 9.04 -10.01 1.72
N ARG A 275 9.90 -11.03 1.69
CA ARG A 275 11.23 -10.99 1.11
C ARG A 275 11.22 -10.44 -0.33
N ALA A 276 12.18 -9.58 -0.65
CA ALA A 276 12.33 -8.90 -1.95
C ALA A 276 11.09 -8.13 -2.40
N ALA A 277 10.25 -7.75 -1.44
CA ALA A 277 8.98 -7.10 -1.70
C ALA A 277 8.86 -5.74 -1.02
N SER A 278 9.96 -5.11 -0.57
CA SER A 278 9.94 -3.77 0.02
C SER A 278 10.30 -2.69 -0.98
N GLY A 279 9.37 -1.77 -1.23
CA GLY A 279 9.62 -0.60 -2.07
C GLY A 279 9.97 -0.95 -3.53
N VAL A 280 9.36 -2.01 -4.07
CA VAL A 280 9.61 -2.47 -5.44
C VAL A 280 9.07 -1.44 -6.43
N ASP A 281 9.89 -0.99 -7.37
CA ASP A 281 9.44 -0.17 -8.49
C ASP A 281 8.60 -1.03 -9.44
N VAL A 282 7.32 -0.67 -9.56
CA VAL A 282 6.32 -1.36 -10.40
C VAL A 282 5.81 -0.43 -11.49
N THR A 283 6.57 0.62 -11.84
CA THR A 283 6.18 1.60 -12.85
C THR A 283 5.92 0.93 -14.19
N GLY A 284 4.65 0.94 -14.61
CA GLY A 284 4.20 0.33 -15.87
C GLY A 284 4.02 -1.19 -15.83
N ALA A 285 4.28 -1.84 -14.69
CA ALA A 285 3.98 -3.25 -14.48
C ALA A 285 2.51 -3.41 -14.07
N ASP A 286 1.81 -4.39 -14.65
CA ASP A 286 0.45 -4.73 -14.22
C ASP A 286 0.43 -5.55 -12.94
N ASP A 287 1.46 -6.38 -12.72
CA ASP A 287 1.49 -7.35 -11.63
C ASP A 287 2.84 -7.33 -10.89
N LEU A 288 2.79 -7.63 -9.58
CA LEU A 288 3.93 -7.93 -8.72
C LEU A 288 3.67 -9.26 -8.03
N LEU A 289 4.52 -10.25 -8.31
CA LEU A 289 4.42 -11.60 -7.76
C LEU A 289 5.61 -11.86 -6.84
N ARG A 290 5.35 -12.40 -5.64
CA ARG A 290 6.40 -12.78 -4.68
C ARG A 290 6.06 -14.08 -3.98
N ILE A 291 7.08 -14.90 -3.74
CA ILE A 291 6.96 -16.10 -2.93
C ILE A 291 7.31 -15.79 -1.49
N ASP A 292 6.37 -16.03 -0.58
CA ASP A 292 6.63 -16.06 0.84
C ASP A 292 7.01 -17.48 1.25
N ALA A 293 8.31 -17.71 1.46
CA ALA A 293 8.89 -18.98 1.91
C ALA A 293 9.05 -19.07 3.43
N GLU A 294 8.80 -17.98 4.15
CA GLU A 294 9.12 -17.82 5.57
C GLU A 294 7.87 -17.75 6.44
N GLN A 295 6.70 -17.99 5.86
CA GLN A 295 5.43 -17.93 6.54
C GLN A 295 5.37 -18.92 7.72
N PRO A 296 4.69 -18.54 8.82
CA PRO A 296 4.49 -19.44 9.96
C PRO A 296 3.52 -20.57 9.59
N PHE A 297 3.75 -21.77 10.13
CA PHE A 297 2.88 -22.92 9.94
C PHE A 297 1.80 -23.00 11.02
N GLY A 298 0.61 -23.47 10.65
CA GLY A 298 -0.53 -23.61 11.56
C GLY A 298 -1.13 -22.28 12.05
N VAL A 299 -0.67 -21.15 11.53
CA VAL A 299 -1.16 -19.82 11.87
C VAL A 299 -1.92 -19.24 10.68
N SER A 300 -3.18 -18.85 10.90
CA SER A 300 -3.95 -18.09 9.92
C SER A 300 -3.38 -16.68 9.82
N LEU A 301 -3.03 -16.26 8.60
CA LEU A 301 -2.49 -14.94 8.32
C LEU A 301 -3.18 -14.34 7.09
N ASN A 302 -3.07 -13.02 6.95
CA ASN A 302 -3.42 -12.31 5.72
C ASN A 302 -2.14 -11.76 5.09
N TYR A 303 -2.22 -11.32 3.84
CA TYR A 303 -1.22 -10.45 3.24
C TYR A 303 -1.80 -9.04 3.10
N ALA A 304 -0.92 -8.05 3.15
CA ALA A 304 -1.24 -6.66 2.86
C ALA A 304 -0.24 -6.11 1.83
N ALA A 305 -0.67 -5.14 1.04
CA ALA A 305 0.21 -4.41 0.15
C ALA A 305 0.01 -2.91 0.33
N ASP A 306 1.12 -2.18 0.51
CA ASP A 306 1.14 -0.73 0.42
C ASP A 306 1.54 -0.34 -1.00
N LEU A 307 0.61 0.30 -1.71
CA LEU A 307 0.76 0.72 -3.09
C LEU A 307 0.91 2.24 -3.13
N VAL A 308 2.05 2.73 -3.60
CA VAL A 308 2.31 4.15 -3.79
C VAL A 308 1.96 4.52 -5.22
N ASP A 309 1.02 5.44 -5.40
CA ASP A 309 0.68 5.95 -6.72
C ASP A 309 1.66 7.02 -7.22
N VAL A 310 1.56 7.39 -8.50
CA VAL A 310 2.37 8.45 -9.13
C VAL A 310 2.27 9.83 -8.46
N ASN A 311 1.26 10.07 -7.62
CA ASN A 311 1.09 11.30 -6.86
C ASN A 311 1.66 11.19 -5.43
N GLY A 312 2.26 10.05 -5.07
CA GLY A 312 2.84 9.77 -3.77
C GLY A 312 1.83 9.34 -2.70
N ASN A 313 0.57 9.08 -3.06
CA ASN A 313 -0.41 8.58 -2.09
C ASN A 313 -0.17 7.09 -1.82
N VAL A 314 -0.28 6.69 -0.55
CA VAL A 314 -0.15 5.29 -0.14
C VAL A 314 -1.52 4.66 0.04
N TRP A 315 -1.75 3.55 -0.65
CA TRP A 315 -2.99 2.80 -0.65
C TRP A 315 -2.76 1.39 -0.12
N ARG A 316 -3.46 1.02 0.96
CA ARG A 316 -3.36 -0.34 1.50
C ARG A 316 -4.47 -1.24 0.96
N ILE A 317 -4.10 -2.40 0.43
CA ILE A 317 -5.00 -3.50 0.09
C ILE A 317 -4.64 -4.75 0.89
N THR A 318 -5.60 -5.64 1.10
CA THR A 318 -5.40 -6.88 1.89
C THR A 318 -5.97 -8.09 1.17
N SER A 319 -5.33 -9.25 1.31
CA SER A 319 -5.82 -10.52 0.81
C SER A 319 -6.87 -11.15 1.74
N GLY A 320 -7.48 -12.25 1.30
CA GLY A 320 -8.14 -13.19 2.20
C GLY A 320 -7.13 -13.92 3.09
N SER A 321 -7.65 -14.60 4.13
CA SER A 321 -6.81 -15.38 5.06
C SER A 321 -6.35 -16.69 4.44
N ILE A 322 -5.11 -17.07 4.75
CA ILE A 322 -4.51 -18.34 4.36
C ILE A 322 -3.79 -18.97 5.57
N THR A 323 -3.78 -20.30 5.64
CA THR A 323 -3.03 -21.07 6.64
C THR A 323 -2.23 -22.13 5.91
N SER A 324 -0.91 -22.07 6.01
CA SER A 324 -0.04 -23.16 5.54
C SER A 324 0.11 -24.20 6.67
N SER A 325 -0.05 -25.48 6.34
CA SER A 325 0.07 -26.59 7.30
C SER A 325 1.07 -27.63 6.81
N VAL A 326 1.76 -28.25 7.75
CA VAL A 326 2.69 -29.37 7.54
C VAL A 326 2.44 -30.41 8.64
N ASP A 327 2.75 -31.67 8.35
CA ASP A 327 2.57 -32.78 9.31
C ASP A 327 3.81 -33.02 10.19
N SER A 328 4.90 -32.28 9.95
CA SER A 328 6.18 -32.39 10.66
C SER A 328 6.83 -31.02 10.85
N ASP A 329 7.93 -30.97 11.59
CA ASP A 329 8.80 -29.79 11.58
C ASP A 329 9.53 -29.71 10.24
N VAL A 330 10.08 -28.54 9.94
CA VAL A 330 10.71 -28.24 8.65
C VAL A 330 12.07 -27.60 8.87
N LEU A 331 13.08 -28.09 8.16
CA LEU A 331 14.29 -27.32 7.85
C LEU A 331 14.26 -26.97 6.38
N SER A 332 14.49 -25.72 6.04
CA SER A 332 14.39 -25.25 4.66
C SER A 332 15.29 -24.07 4.38
N ASP A 333 15.72 -23.93 3.13
CA ASP A 333 16.30 -22.69 2.64
C ASP A 333 15.18 -21.76 2.15
N ALA A 334 15.07 -20.60 2.79
CA ALA A 334 14.10 -19.56 2.42
C ALA A 334 14.38 -19.00 1.02
N VAL A 335 15.62 -19.04 0.54
CA VAL A 335 16.02 -18.56 -0.79
C VAL A 335 15.72 -19.61 -1.84
N ARG A 336 16.36 -20.78 -1.80
CA ARG A 336 16.38 -21.70 -2.94
C ARG A 336 15.13 -22.53 -3.22
N GLY A 337 14.24 -22.72 -2.26
CA GLY A 337 13.14 -23.68 -2.47
C GLY A 337 13.21 -24.89 -1.55
N ILE A 338 14.41 -25.42 -1.37
CA ILE A 338 14.69 -26.73 -0.80
C ILE A 338 14.34 -26.82 0.69
N GLY A 339 13.88 -27.99 1.11
CA GLY A 339 13.66 -28.28 2.52
C GLY A 339 13.23 -29.72 2.78
N ALA A 340 13.30 -30.11 4.04
CA ALA A 340 13.05 -31.47 4.49
C ALA A 340 12.12 -31.52 5.70
N ALA A 341 11.29 -32.56 5.72
CA ALA A 341 10.45 -32.90 6.86
C ALA A 341 11.32 -33.53 7.95
N VAL A 342 11.25 -32.97 9.16
CA VAL A 342 12.00 -33.48 10.31
C VAL A 342 11.13 -33.52 11.57
N ILE A 343 11.64 -34.16 12.60
CA ILE A 343 11.13 -34.04 13.96
C ILE A 343 12.25 -33.52 14.85
N ILE A 344 12.08 -32.31 15.40
CA ILE A 344 13.02 -31.73 16.36
C ILE A 344 12.98 -32.57 17.64
N GLN A 345 14.09 -33.23 17.96
CA GLN A 345 14.24 -34.07 19.14
C GLN A 345 14.66 -33.26 20.36
N THR A 346 15.60 -32.34 20.19
CA THR A 346 16.09 -31.48 21.28
C THR A 346 16.37 -30.09 20.74
N TRP A 347 15.79 -29.09 21.40
CA TRP A 347 16.12 -27.69 21.22
C TRP A 347 16.99 -27.27 22.40
N PRO A 348 18.31 -27.15 22.22
CA PRO A 348 19.23 -26.93 23.33
C PRO A 348 19.12 -25.52 23.90
N ASP A 349 19.63 -25.34 25.12
CA ASP A 349 19.76 -24.02 25.73
C ASP A 349 20.65 -23.11 24.87
N LYS A 350 20.24 -21.84 24.72
CA LYS A 350 21.03 -20.82 24.01
C LYS A 350 22.35 -20.56 24.72
N LYS A 351 23.42 -21.22 24.30
CA LYS A 351 24.77 -21.00 24.83
C LYS A 351 25.42 -19.84 24.08
N ARG A 352 26.00 -18.90 24.83
CA ARG A 352 26.72 -17.75 24.26
C ARG A 352 28.07 -17.64 24.94
N ASP A 353 29.06 -18.30 24.36
CA ASP A 353 30.42 -18.29 24.88
C ASP A 353 31.12 -16.99 24.45
N ARG A 354 31.77 -16.32 25.41
CA ARG A 354 32.65 -15.19 25.10
C ARG A 354 34.06 -15.72 24.93
N ASP A 355 34.65 -15.48 23.76
CA ASP A 355 36.10 -15.56 23.63
C ASP A 355 36.73 -14.53 24.55
N ALA A 356 37.29 -15.01 25.66
CA ALA A 356 37.97 -14.19 26.65
C ALA A 356 39.34 -14.76 26.96
N THR A 357 40.35 -13.91 26.91
CA THR A 357 41.68 -14.23 27.42
C THR A 357 41.87 -13.53 28.75
N VAL A 358 42.26 -14.29 29.78
CA VAL A 358 42.47 -13.77 31.13
C VAL A 358 43.96 -13.69 31.43
N PHE A 359 44.42 -12.50 31.80
CA PHE A 359 45.80 -12.22 32.18
C PHE A 359 45.90 -12.00 33.68
N ASN A 360 46.93 -12.52 34.32
CA ASN A 360 47.27 -12.14 35.69
C ASN A 360 48.35 -11.05 35.66
N VAL A 361 47.95 -9.81 35.95
CA VAL A 361 48.85 -8.65 35.99
C VAL A 361 49.03 -8.23 37.44
N GLY A 362 50.14 -8.65 38.05
CA GLY A 362 50.50 -8.27 39.43
C GLY A 362 49.53 -8.80 40.50
N GLY A 363 48.95 -9.99 40.31
CA GLY A 363 47.98 -10.59 41.23
C GLY A 363 46.53 -10.23 40.92
N ARG A 364 46.27 -9.35 39.94
CA ARG A 364 44.93 -9.00 39.47
C ARG A 364 44.62 -9.70 38.15
N MET A 365 43.46 -10.36 38.09
CA MET A 365 42.96 -10.94 36.85
C MET A 365 42.34 -9.85 35.98
N VAL A 366 42.86 -9.68 34.76
CA VAL A 366 42.35 -8.79 33.72
C VAL A 366 41.83 -9.66 32.58
N ALA A 367 40.52 -9.64 32.34
CA ALA A 367 39.91 -10.36 31.23
C ALA A 367 39.74 -9.41 30.04
N VAL A 368 40.33 -9.76 28.90
CA VAL A 368 40.06 -9.10 27.61
C VAL A 368 39.15 -10.04 26.83
N SER A 369 37.90 -9.64 26.61
CA SER A 369 36.90 -10.44 25.91
C SER A 369 36.38 -9.74 24.67
N ARG A 370 36.04 -10.52 23.64
CA ARG A 370 35.26 -10.03 22.50
C ARG A 370 33.82 -9.70 22.92
N PRO A 371 33.08 -8.94 22.09
CA PRO A 371 31.63 -8.84 22.21
C PRO A 371 30.98 -10.23 22.28
N ARG A 372 29.80 -10.30 22.90
CA ARG A 372 29.05 -11.56 23.02
C ARG A 372 28.72 -12.09 21.62
N SER A 373 29.07 -13.35 21.34
CA SER A 373 28.69 -14.03 20.11
C SER A 373 27.18 -14.29 20.06
N SER A 374 26.67 -14.61 18.87
CA SER A 374 25.31 -15.14 18.70
C SER A 374 25.17 -16.47 19.43
N ALA A 375 23.92 -16.87 19.72
CA ALA A 375 23.67 -18.12 20.42
C ALA A 375 24.10 -19.31 19.55
N GLN A 376 24.88 -20.21 20.13
CA GLN A 376 25.28 -21.48 19.53
C GLN A 376 24.56 -22.63 20.22
N ALA A 377 24.24 -23.65 19.44
CA ALA A 377 23.36 -24.73 19.84
C ALA A 377 23.59 -25.97 18.95
N THR A 378 23.68 -27.16 19.56
CA THR A 378 23.56 -28.43 18.82
C THR A 378 22.09 -28.84 18.78
N VAL A 379 21.41 -28.59 17.67
CA VAL A 379 20.02 -29.01 17.46
C VAL A 379 20.02 -30.46 16.98
N THR A 380 19.28 -31.33 17.66
CA THR A 380 19.11 -32.72 17.20
C THR A 380 17.76 -32.88 16.52
N VAL A 381 17.78 -33.41 15.30
CA VAL A 381 16.59 -33.70 14.51
C VAL A 381 16.62 -35.15 14.05
N ARG A 382 15.45 -35.69 13.70
CA ARG A 382 15.38 -36.99 13.02
C ARG A 382 14.46 -36.92 11.82
N THR A 383 14.75 -37.72 10.81
CA THR A 383 13.86 -38.00 9.67
C THR A 383 13.24 -39.38 9.86
N MET A 384 12.01 -39.57 9.37
CA MET A 384 11.24 -40.81 9.55
C MET A 384 11.39 -41.78 8.37
N THR A 385 11.71 -41.25 7.19
CA THR A 385 11.94 -42.03 5.96
C THR A 385 13.31 -41.75 5.35
N ASP A 386 13.76 -42.64 4.45
CA ASP A 386 15.00 -42.43 3.69
C ASP A 386 14.90 -41.22 2.75
N GLU A 387 13.75 -41.01 2.12
CA GLU A 387 13.47 -39.86 1.25
C GLU A 387 13.56 -38.54 2.01
N GLU A 388 13.00 -38.47 3.23
CA GLU A 388 13.16 -37.31 4.11
C GLU A 388 14.62 -37.11 4.54
N GLY A 389 15.35 -38.21 4.76
CA GLY A 389 16.78 -38.18 5.08
C GLY A 389 17.63 -37.63 3.94
N ASP A 390 17.35 -38.07 2.72
CA ASP A 390 18.03 -37.60 1.51
C ASP A 390 17.67 -36.15 1.20
N ALA A 391 16.41 -35.75 1.37
CA ALA A 391 15.97 -34.35 1.26
C ALA A 391 16.65 -33.44 2.30
N LEU A 392 16.90 -33.94 3.52
CA LEU A 392 17.63 -33.16 4.53
C LEU A 392 19.11 -33.00 4.15
N GLN A 393 19.75 -34.06 3.64
CA GLN A 393 21.11 -33.98 3.12
C GLN A 393 21.18 -32.93 1.98
N GLU A 394 20.24 -32.98 1.04
CA GLU A 394 20.15 -32.01 -0.05
C GLU A 394 19.94 -30.58 0.47
N ALA A 395 19.06 -30.38 1.46
CA ALA A 395 18.85 -29.08 2.07
C ALA A 395 20.12 -28.54 2.77
N LEU A 396 20.90 -29.42 3.41
CA LEU A 396 22.17 -29.05 4.07
C LEU A 396 23.26 -28.72 3.04
N ASP A 397 23.42 -29.53 1.99
CA ASP A 397 24.40 -29.30 0.93
C ASP A 397 24.06 -28.07 0.07
N GLY A 398 22.76 -27.83 -0.12
CA GLY A 398 22.22 -26.76 -0.94
C GLY A 398 21.91 -25.46 -0.21
N ALA A 399 22.05 -25.39 1.12
CA ALA A 399 21.70 -24.19 1.90
C ALA A 399 22.50 -22.97 1.44
N THR A 400 21.79 -21.88 1.08
CA THR A 400 22.43 -20.61 0.73
C THR A 400 23.35 -20.17 1.88
N GLU A 401 24.65 -19.97 1.61
CA GLU A 401 25.71 -19.71 2.62
C GLU A 401 25.66 -20.56 3.92
N GLY A 402 25.10 -21.78 3.85
CA GLY A 402 24.94 -22.66 5.01
C GLY A 402 23.86 -22.22 6.01
N VAL A 403 22.97 -21.29 5.65
CA VAL A 403 21.87 -20.83 6.53
C VAL A 403 20.57 -21.55 6.18
N LEU A 404 19.94 -22.12 7.20
CA LEU A 404 18.63 -22.75 7.12
C LEU A 404 17.62 -22.03 8.02
N LEU A 405 16.37 -22.02 7.59
CA LEU A 405 15.20 -21.66 8.38
C LEU A 405 14.62 -22.94 8.99
N ILE A 406 14.68 -23.06 10.32
CA ILE A 406 14.00 -24.12 11.06
C ILE A 406 12.63 -23.64 11.54
N ARG A 407 11.60 -24.46 11.37
CA ARG A 407 10.22 -24.14 11.72
C ARG A 407 9.52 -25.33 12.35
N LYS A 408 8.76 -25.08 13.42
CA LYS A 408 7.90 -26.09 14.05
C LYS A 408 6.63 -26.29 13.20
N GLN A 409 6.06 -27.51 13.22
CA GLN A 409 4.80 -27.83 12.53
C GLN A 409 3.65 -26.84 12.82
N VAL A 410 3.64 -26.31 14.05
CA VAL A 410 2.82 -25.18 14.48
C VAL A 410 3.79 -24.17 15.04
N SER A 411 3.83 -22.98 14.43
CA SER A 411 4.84 -21.98 14.72
C SER A 411 4.98 -21.70 16.21
N LEU A 412 6.22 -21.79 16.69
CA LEU A 412 6.55 -21.66 18.09
C LEU A 412 7.64 -20.58 18.27
N PRO A 413 7.32 -19.45 18.91
CA PRO A 413 8.30 -18.40 19.18
C PRO A 413 9.52 -18.94 19.94
N GLY A 414 10.71 -18.63 19.42
CA GLY A 414 11.99 -19.07 20.00
C GLY A 414 12.52 -20.39 19.47
N VAL A 415 11.73 -21.13 18.69
CA VAL A 415 12.18 -22.27 17.86
C VAL A 415 12.28 -21.83 16.41
N ASP A 416 11.22 -21.20 15.87
CA ASP A 416 11.22 -20.71 14.49
C ASP A 416 12.28 -19.60 14.33
N ASN A 417 13.39 -19.90 13.65
CA ASN A 417 14.52 -18.98 13.51
C ASN A 417 15.48 -19.37 12.37
N TYR A 418 16.37 -18.45 12.01
CA TYR A 418 17.48 -18.70 11.08
C TYR A 418 18.69 -19.25 11.83
N LEU A 419 19.25 -20.33 11.30
CA LEU A 419 20.40 -21.03 11.83
C LEU A 419 21.45 -21.18 10.74
N ALA A 420 22.66 -20.65 10.97
CA ALA A 420 23.83 -21.05 10.18
C ALA A 420 24.33 -22.40 10.71
N VAL A 421 24.39 -23.41 9.83
CA VAL A 421 24.92 -24.74 10.15
C VAL A 421 26.43 -24.71 10.00
N LEU A 422 27.14 -24.98 11.10
CA LEU A 422 28.60 -24.97 11.16
C LEU A 422 29.19 -26.35 10.90
N ALA A 423 28.49 -27.37 11.37
CA ALA A 423 28.80 -28.78 11.15
C ALA A 423 27.55 -29.61 11.38
N ASP A 424 27.48 -30.76 10.72
CA ASP A 424 26.44 -31.76 10.93
C ASP A 424 27.07 -33.16 11.08
N SER A 425 26.30 -34.07 11.68
CA SER A 425 26.64 -35.49 11.70
C SER A 425 25.40 -36.34 11.59
N GLU A 426 25.45 -37.31 10.69
CA GLU A 426 24.37 -38.27 10.45
C GLU A 426 24.65 -39.60 11.15
N ASN A 427 23.69 -40.08 11.93
CA ASN A 427 23.70 -41.40 12.54
C ASN A 427 22.59 -42.26 11.90
N ARG A 428 23.02 -43.13 10.98
CA ARG A 428 22.15 -44.11 10.31
C ARG A 428 22.05 -45.39 11.12
N THR A 429 20.86 -45.99 11.14
CA THR A 429 20.70 -47.36 11.63
C THR A 429 20.50 -48.31 10.45
N TRP A 430 21.01 -49.54 10.55
CA TRP A 430 20.94 -50.51 9.45
C TRP A 430 19.57 -51.19 9.32
N TYR A 431 18.66 -51.01 10.30
CA TYR A 431 17.43 -51.79 10.43
C TYR A 431 16.15 -50.96 10.32
N ASN A 432 16.24 -49.64 10.22
CA ASN A 432 15.08 -48.77 10.00
C ASN A 432 15.48 -47.55 9.14
N PRO A 433 14.52 -46.89 8.48
CA PRO A 433 14.80 -45.71 7.66
C PRO A 433 14.95 -44.42 8.48
N ILE A 434 14.95 -44.50 9.83
CA ILE A 434 15.07 -43.33 10.70
C ILE A 434 16.53 -42.90 10.74
N ARG A 435 16.79 -41.64 10.45
CA ARG A 435 18.14 -41.05 10.51
C ARG A 435 18.16 -39.95 11.57
N TYR A 436 19.19 -39.95 12.41
CA TYR A 436 19.38 -38.94 13.44
C TYR A 436 20.49 -37.97 13.03
N TRP A 437 20.24 -36.69 13.19
CA TRP A 437 21.17 -35.63 12.81
C TRP A 437 21.47 -34.77 14.02
N ALA A 438 22.74 -34.47 14.25
CA ALA A 438 23.18 -33.44 15.18
C ALA A 438 23.74 -32.28 14.37
N LEU A 439 23.10 -31.11 14.46
CA LEU A 439 23.44 -29.90 13.72
C LEU A 439 24.04 -28.89 14.70
N ASP A 440 25.33 -28.62 14.57
CA ASP A 440 25.99 -27.55 15.29
C ASP A 440 25.68 -26.23 14.60
N THR A 441 24.92 -25.37 15.26
CA THR A 441 24.33 -24.18 14.66
C THR A 441 24.66 -22.91 15.42
N ILE A 442 24.58 -21.78 14.71
CA ILE A 442 24.59 -20.45 15.29
C ILE A 442 23.34 -19.69 14.82
N GLU A 443 22.62 -19.06 15.76
CA GLU A 443 21.49 -18.19 15.41
C GLU A 443 22.01 -16.99 14.60
N THR A 444 21.39 -16.76 13.45
CA THR A 444 21.71 -15.64 12.56
C THR A 444 20.49 -14.76 12.33
N GLU A 445 20.71 -13.61 11.72
CA GLU A 445 19.63 -12.74 11.27
C GLU A 445 18.98 -13.33 10.01
N ALA A 446 17.75 -12.90 9.74
CA ALA A 446 17.10 -13.24 8.47
C ALA A 446 17.94 -12.72 7.29
N TRP A 447 17.85 -13.40 6.16
CA TRP A 447 18.48 -12.95 4.92
C TRP A 447 18.08 -11.52 4.58
N ALA A 448 19.02 -10.76 4.00
CA ALA A 448 18.77 -9.40 3.53
C ALA A 448 17.57 -9.38 2.56
N ASP A 449 16.75 -8.35 2.64
CA ASP A 449 15.52 -8.24 1.86
C ASP A 449 15.75 -8.23 0.33
N VAL A 450 16.97 -7.94 -0.12
CA VAL A 450 17.32 -7.95 -1.55
C VAL A 450 17.38 -9.35 -2.19
N LEU A 451 17.49 -10.42 -1.38
CA LEU A 451 17.51 -11.79 -1.90
C LEU A 451 16.08 -12.26 -2.06
N GLU A 452 15.65 -12.56 -3.29
CA GLU A 452 14.32 -13.10 -3.57
C GLU A 452 14.25 -14.60 -3.26
N ALA A 453 13.10 -15.07 -2.78
CA ALA A 453 12.84 -16.50 -2.67
C ALA A 453 12.55 -17.05 -4.07
N ALA A 454 13.28 -18.07 -4.48
CA ALA A 454 13.05 -18.78 -5.72
C ALA A 454 11.57 -19.18 -5.82
N GLY A 455 10.92 -18.66 -6.84
CA GLY A 455 9.67 -19.18 -7.32
C GLY A 455 9.93 -20.30 -8.32
N PHE A 456 9.06 -21.29 -8.28
CA PHE A 456 8.88 -22.22 -9.40
C PHE A 456 7.76 -21.66 -10.27
N THR A 457 7.85 -20.38 -10.65
CA THR A 457 6.81 -19.69 -11.40
C THR A 457 7.22 -19.51 -12.86
N LEU A 458 6.22 -19.41 -13.74
CA LEU A 458 6.49 -19.10 -15.15
C LEU A 458 7.19 -17.74 -15.35
N GLN A 459 7.09 -16.83 -14.37
CA GLN A 459 7.83 -15.57 -14.40
C GLN A 459 9.33 -15.80 -14.23
N ASP A 460 9.74 -16.71 -13.35
CA ASP A 460 11.15 -17.06 -13.16
C ASP A 460 11.75 -17.64 -14.46
N ILE A 461 10.97 -18.43 -15.20
CA ILE A 461 11.35 -18.91 -16.54
C ILE A 461 11.44 -17.73 -17.53
N ALA A 462 10.45 -16.83 -17.55
CA ALA A 462 10.45 -15.68 -18.45
C ALA A 462 11.61 -14.70 -18.17
N ASP A 463 12.05 -14.59 -16.92
CA ASP A 463 13.16 -13.72 -16.52
C ASP A 463 14.53 -14.33 -16.87
N ASN A 464 14.64 -15.67 -16.88
CA ASN A 464 15.87 -16.39 -17.24
C ASN A 464 16.01 -16.66 -18.75
N TYR A 465 14.91 -16.67 -19.52
CA TYR A 465 14.92 -16.97 -20.95
C TYR A 465 14.32 -15.83 -21.78
N THR A 466 15.07 -15.31 -22.74
CA THR A 466 14.61 -14.18 -23.58
C THR A 466 13.65 -14.63 -24.68
N SER A 467 13.69 -15.92 -25.03
CA SER A 467 12.79 -16.52 -26.00
C SER A 467 12.49 -17.99 -25.67
N LEU A 468 11.39 -18.51 -26.23
CA LEU A 468 11.11 -19.95 -26.19
C LEU A 468 12.18 -20.78 -26.92
N GLN A 469 12.97 -20.17 -27.81
CA GLN A 469 14.05 -20.86 -28.49
C GLN A 469 15.24 -21.07 -27.55
N ASP A 470 15.55 -20.12 -26.66
CA ASP A 470 16.62 -20.28 -25.68
C ASP A 470 16.31 -21.44 -24.72
N LEU A 471 15.05 -21.52 -24.28
CA LEU A 471 14.55 -22.66 -23.50
C LEU A 471 14.67 -23.96 -24.31
N ALA A 472 14.27 -23.95 -25.59
CA ALA A 472 14.40 -25.14 -26.42
C ALA A 472 15.87 -25.55 -26.61
N ASP A 473 16.80 -24.61 -26.78
CA ASP A 473 18.21 -24.87 -27.04
C ASP A 473 18.92 -25.45 -25.82
N ASP A 474 18.67 -24.91 -24.62
CA ASP A 474 19.25 -25.41 -23.36
C ASP A 474 18.71 -26.79 -22.97
N PHE A 475 17.49 -27.11 -23.39
CA PHE A 475 16.83 -28.37 -23.12
C PHE A 475 16.70 -29.28 -24.34
N THR A 476 17.47 -29.09 -25.41
CA THR A 476 17.52 -30.04 -26.55
C THR A 476 18.77 -30.93 -26.45
N PRO A 477 18.64 -32.28 -26.55
CA PRO A 477 17.48 -33.05 -27.00
C PRO A 477 16.51 -33.48 -25.88
N GLY A 478 16.53 -32.80 -24.74
CA GLY A 478 15.62 -33.05 -23.64
C GLY A 478 14.14 -32.82 -23.97
N THR A 479 13.32 -33.22 -23.01
CA THR A 479 11.87 -33.24 -23.02
C THR A 479 11.34 -32.19 -22.04
N LEU A 480 10.03 -31.96 -22.02
CA LEU A 480 9.40 -31.13 -20.98
C LEU A 480 9.67 -31.65 -19.56
N LEU A 481 10.01 -32.95 -19.42
CA LEU A 481 10.45 -33.51 -18.15
C LEU A 481 11.84 -32.99 -17.75
N ASP A 482 12.74 -32.73 -18.69
CA ASP A 482 14.08 -32.21 -18.39
C ASP A 482 14.03 -30.73 -17.97
N ILE A 483 13.10 -29.95 -18.54
CA ILE A 483 12.77 -28.60 -18.06
C ILE A 483 12.25 -28.67 -16.63
N ALA A 484 11.31 -29.58 -16.36
CA ALA A 484 10.79 -29.77 -15.01
C ALA A 484 11.88 -30.23 -14.04
N LEU A 485 12.75 -31.17 -14.42
CA LEU A 485 13.82 -31.67 -13.54
C LEU A 485 14.91 -30.63 -13.25
N PHE A 486 15.23 -29.77 -14.21
CA PHE A 486 16.13 -28.63 -14.00
C PHE A 486 15.51 -27.59 -13.07
N ASP A 487 14.21 -27.33 -13.23
CA ASP A 487 13.45 -26.43 -12.36
C ASP A 487 13.29 -27.03 -10.94
N PHE A 488 13.11 -28.35 -10.81
CA PHE A 488 12.90 -29.05 -9.53
C PHE A 488 14.17 -29.60 -8.85
N GLY A 489 15.37 -29.23 -9.30
CA GLY A 489 16.57 -29.27 -8.46
C GLY A 489 17.30 -30.59 -8.29
N THR A 490 17.24 -31.56 -9.21
CA THR A 490 18.23 -32.67 -9.19
C THR A 490 19.39 -32.39 -10.14
N VAL A 491 20.50 -31.85 -9.63
CA VAL A 491 21.83 -31.99 -10.26
C VAL A 491 22.74 -32.82 -9.37
#